data_AF-A0A371YIR8-F1
#
_entry.id   AF-A0A371YIR8-F1
#
_cell.length_a   1.000
_cell.length_b   1.000
_cell.length_c   1.000
_cell.angle_alpha   90.00
_cell.angle_beta   90.00
_cell.angle_gamma   90.00
#
_symmetry.space_group_name_H-M   'P 1'
#
loop_
_entity.id
_entity.type
_entity.pdbx_description
1 polymer ?
#
loop_
_entity_poly.entity_id
_entity_poly.type
_entity_poly.pdbx_seq_one_letter_code
_entity_poly.pdbx_strand_id
1 'polypeptide(L)'
;MYNVNLTWQPVDQGGKLFQPSNGEYFCTITLKDLSNQNSTWSIKLIFNEINPLKARLEFLFDNYPKDLINKGNTIELLEGANIVGHALIESLCF
;
A
#
# COMPACT_ATOMS: atom_id res chain seq x y z
N MET A 1 -4.23 7.29 -8.05
CA MET A 1 -2.89 6.73 -7.80
C MET A 1 -2.13 7.62 -6.84
N TYR A 2 -1.26 7.03 -6.03
CA TYR A 2 -0.46 7.74 -5.03
C TYR A 2 1.01 7.33 -5.14
N ASN A 3 1.94 8.29 -5.04
CA ASN A 3 3.34 7.96 -4.83
C ASN A 3 3.53 7.59 -3.35
N VAL A 4 4.22 6.48 -3.10
CA VAL A 4 4.44 5.97 -1.75
C VAL A 4 5.89 5.60 -1.49
N ASN A 5 6.32 5.79 -0.24
CA ASN A 5 7.53 5.19 0.31
C ASN A 5 7.17 3.92 1.06
N LEU A 6 7.91 2.85 0.86
CA LEU A 6 7.63 1.52 1.39
C LEU A 6 8.60 1.17 2.52
N THR A 7 8.05 0.54 3.55
CA THR A 7 8.81 -0.11 4.63
C THR A 7 8.30 -1.53 4.78
N TRP A 8 9.11 -2.51 4.45
CA TRP A 8 8.75 -3.92 4.58
C TRP A 8 8.98 -4.40 6.02
N GLN A 9 8.06 -5.26 6.48
CA GLN A 9 8.17 -5.89 7.78
C GLN A 9 9.34 -6.91 7.77
N PRO A 10 10.11 -7.03 8.86
CA PRO A 10 11.06 -8.13 9.04
C PRO A 10 10.38 -9.51 9.03
N VAL A 11 11.09 -10.55 8.58
CA VAL A 11 10.57 -11.93 8.46
C VAL A 11 10.08 -12.49 9.80
N ASP A 12 10.81 -12.19 10.88
CA ASP A 12 10.50 -12.60 12.25
C ASP A 12 9.27 -11.87 12.84
N GLN A 13 8.73 -10.88 12.12
CA GLN A 13 7.55 -10.12 12.52
C GLN A 13 6.40 -10.25 11.49
N GLY A 14 6.39 -11.32 10.69
CA GLY A 14 5.34 -11.60 9.70
C GLY A 14 5.62 -11.09 8.29
N GLY A 15 6.78 -10.47 8.07
CA GLY A 15 7.24 -10.03 6.76
C GLY A 15 7.64 -11.15 5.81
N LYS A 16 7.91 -10.79 4.56
CA LYS A 16 8.26 -11.74 3.50
C LYS A 16 9.77 -12.03 3.48
N LEU A 17 10.13 -13.30 3.23
CA LEU A 17 11.51 -13.71 2.96
C LEU A 17 12.11 -12.96 1.75
N PHE A 18 11.29 -12.75 0.71
CA PHE A 18 11.67 -12.02 -0.49
C PHE A 18 10.76 -10.81 -0.64
N GLN A 19 11.35 -9.63 -0.48
CA GLN A 19 10.65 -8.36 -0.62
C GLN A 19 10.55 -7.99 -2.10
N PRO A 20 9.35 -7.65 -2.60
CA PRO A 20 9.19 -7.13 -3.95
C PRO A 20 10.01 -5.85 -4.12
N SER A 21 10.70 -5.72 -5.25
CA SER A 21 11.59 -4.59 -5.54
C SER A 21 11.49 -4.07 -6.98
N ASN A 22 10.74 -4.75 -7.84
CA ASN A 22 10.50 -4.37 -9.23
C ASN A 22 9.12 -4.85 -9.70
N GLY A 23 8.69 -4.38 -10.87
CA GLY A 23 7.43 -4.79 -11.49
C GLY A 23 6.18 -4.36 -10.72
N GLU A 24 5.21 -5.26 -10.64
CA GLU A 24 3.93 -5.04 -9.97
C GLU A 24 3.75 -6.02 -8.81
N TYR A 25 3.16 -5.55 -7.72
CA TYR A 25 2.83 -6.36 -6.55
C TYR A 25 1.40 -6.09 -6.09
N PHE A 26 0.67 -7.15 -5.81
CA PHE A 26 -0.75 -7.10 -5.46
C PHE A 26 -0.92 -7.49 -4.00
N CYS A 27 -1.64 -6.66 -3.24
CA CYS A 27 -1.93 -6.92 -1.84
C CYS A 27 -3.23 -6.23 -1.43
N THR A 28 -3.63 -6.41 -0.17
CA THR A 28 -4.77 -5.70 0.41
C THR A 28 -4.31 -4.65 1.42
N ILE A 29 -5.19 -3.70 1.70
CA ILE A 29 -5.04 -2.71 2.76
C ILE A 29 -6.33 -2.63 3.56
N THR A 30 -6.27 -2.08 4.77
CA THR A 30 -7.47 -1.73 5.54
C THR A 30 -7.55 -0.22 5.70
N LEU A 31 -8.71 0.35 5.37
CA LEU A 31 -9.01 1.77 5.58
C LEU A 31 -10.35 1.90 6.31
N LYS A 32 -10.51 2.98 7.08
CA LYS A 32 -11.81 3.33 7.64
C LYS A 32 -12.66 4.00 6.56
N ASP A 33 -13.76 3.39 6.18
CA ASP A 33 -14.68 3.96 5.18
C ASP A 33 -15.47 5.17 5.71
N LEU A 34 -16.35 5.72 4.87
CA LEU A 34 -17.20 6.87 5.22
C LEU A 34 -18.17 6.60 6.38
N SER A 35 -18.45 5.35 6.69
CA SER A 35 -19.23 4.93 7.87
C SER A 35 -18.36 4.68 9.11
N ASN A 36 -17.06 4.99 9.03
CA ASN A 36 -16.04 4.77 10.06
C ASN A 36 -15.84 3.29 10.42
N GLN A 37 -16.20 2.38 9.51
CA GLN A 37 -15.94 0.94 9.63
C GLN A 37 -14.67 0.56 8.88
N ASN A 38 -13.99 -0.49 9.35
CA ASN A 38 -12.84 -1.02 8.65
C ASN A 38 -13.29 -1.75 7.39
N SER A 39 -12.79 -1.31 6.25
CA SER A 39 -13.03 -1.91 4.95
C SER A 39 -11.69 -2.36 4.35
N THR A 40 -11.65 -3.57 3.79
CA THR A 40 -10.46 -4.12 3.12
C THR A 40 -10.53 -3.84 1.62
N TRP A 41 -9.44 -3.32 1.06
CA TRP A 41 -9.38 -2.93 -0.36
C TRP A 41 -8.19 -3.60 -1.03
N SER A 42 -8.38 -4.10 -2.25
CA SER A 42 -7.30 -4.61 -3.09
C SER A 42 -6.59 -3.46 -3.80
N ILE A 43 -5.27 -3.51 -3.76
CA ILE A 43 -4.39 -2.51 -4.38
C ILE A 43 -3.30 -3.20 -5.21
N LYS A 44 -2.65 -2.41 -6.04
CA LYS A 44 -1.44 -2.74 -6.77
C LYS A 44 -0.36 -1.70 -6.48
N LEU A 45 0.84 -2.17 -6.17
CA LEU A 45 2.07 -1.39 -6.08
C LEU A 45 2.86 -1.58 -7.37
N ILE A 46 3.20 -0.48 -8.04
CA ILE A 46 4.05 -0.46 -9.22
C ILE A 46 5.40 0.13 -8.82
N PHE A 47 6.45 -0.68 -8.76
CA PHE A 47 7.75 -0.27 -8.23
C PHE A 47 8.50 0.66 -9.18
N ASN A 48 9.30 1.53 -8.58
CA ASN A 48 10.30 2.31 -9.31
C ASN A 48 11.56 1.45 -9.51
N GLU A 49 11.98 1.25 -10.76
CA GLU A 49 13.15 0.43 -11.11
C GLU A 49 14.48 0.96 -10.54
N ILE A 50 14.53 2.25 -10.20
CA ILE A 50 15.72 2.91 -9.66
C ILE A 50 15.73 2.88 -8.12
N ASN A 51 14.56 2.95 -7.48
CA ASN A 51 14.45 2.93 -6.02
C ASN A 51 13.40 1.90 -5.55
N PRO A 52 13.81 0.74 -5.02
CA PRO A 52 12.91 -0.37 -4.71
C PRO A 52 12.00 -0.10 -3.50
N LEU A 53 12.28 0.95 -2.71
CA LEU A 53 11.42 1.39 -1.61
C LEU A 53 10.46 2.50 -2.03
N LYS A 54 10.36 2.79 -3.33
CA LYS A 54 9.37 3.72 -3.89
C LYS A 54 8.47 3.00 -4.87
N ALA A 55 7.17 3.25 -4.76
CA ALA A 55 6.19 2.69 -5.67
C ALA A 55 5.05 3.67 -5.95
N ARG A 56 4.25 3.36 -6.97
CA ARG A 56 2.93 3.94 -7.18
C ARG A 56 1.89 2.97 -6.64
N LEU A 57 1.04 3.43 -5.75
CA LEU A 57 -0.11 2.72 -5.23
C LEU A 57 -1.35 3.04 -6.07
N GLU A 58 -1.99 1.98 -6.57
CA GLU A 58 -3.21 2.03 -7.37
C GLU A 58 -4.27 1.15 -6.72
N PHE A 59 -5.48 1.69 -6.56
CA PHE A 59 -6.64 0.90 -6.14
C PHE A 59 -7.17 0.13 -7.35
N LEU A 60 -7.54 -1.13 -7.15
CA LEU A 60 -8.10 -1.97 -8.23
C LEU A 60 -9.62 -1.75 -8.43
N PHE A 61 -10.15 -0.65 -7.91
CA PHE A 61 -11.55 -0.28 -7.98
C PHE A 61 -11.65 1.20 -8.38
N ASP A 62 -12.56 1.52 -9.29
CA ASP A 62 -12.71 2.89 -9.80
C ASP A 62 -13.32 3.86 -8.77
N ASN A 63 -14.16 3.35 -7.87
CA ASN A 63 -14.99 4.15 -6.97
C ASN A 63 -14.50 4.16 -5.52
N TYR A 64 -13.17 4.18 -5.30
CA TYR A 64 -12.66 4.34 -3.95
C TYR A 64 -12.76 5.81 -3.50
N PRO A 65 -13.16 6.08 -2.25
CA PRO A 65 -13.28 7.43 -1.71
C PRO A 65 -11.88 8.05 -1.49
N LYS A 66 -11.42 8.82 -2.48
CA LYS A 66 -10.09 9.45 -2.51
C LYS A 66 -9.83 10.37 -1.30
N ASP A 67 -10.89 10.95 -0.75
CA ASP A 67 -10.84 11.87 0.40
C ASP A 67 -10.41 11.20 1.71
N LEU A 68 -10.44 9.86 1.77
CA LEU A 68 -9.96 9.11 2.93
C LEU A 68 -8.44 9.05 3.04
N ILE A 69 -7.71 9.40 1.98
CA ILE A 69 -6.27 9.18 1.89
C ILE A 69 -5.57 10.52 1.67
N ASN A 70 -4.80 10.92 2.67
CA ASN A 70 -4.05 12.17 2.67
C ASN A 70 -2.54 11.93 2.64
N LYS A 71 -1.80 12.92 2.16
CA LYS A 71 -0.34 12.95 2.31
C LYS A 71 0.06 12.79 3.77
N GLY A 72 1.06 11.95 4.02
CA GLY A 72 1.54 11.62 5.35
C GLY A 72 0.77 10.51 6.05
N ASN A 73 -0.29 9.96 5.45
CA ASN A 73 -0.92 8.76 5.97
C ASN A 73 -0.01 7.54 5.73
N THR A 74 0.04 6.66 6.73
CA THR A 74 0.70 5.35 6.62
C THR A 74 -0.40 4.29 6.48
N ILE A 75 -0.27 3.46 5.46
CA ILE A 75 -1.20 2.39 5.15
C ILE A 75 -0.51 1.05 5.41
N GLU A 76 -1.16 0.16 6.15
CA GLU A 76 -0.70 -1.22 6.35
C GLU A 76 -0.94 -2.04 5.07
N LEU A 77 0.11 -2.74 4.63
CA LEU A 77 0.07 -3.67 3.50
C LEU A 77 -0.15 -5.08 4.04
N LEU A 78 -1.15 -5.77 3.52
CA LEU A 78 -1.61 -7.05 4.04
C LEU A 78 -1.50 -8.17 2.98
N GLU A 79 -1.05 -9.35 3.42
CA GLU A 79 -1.24 -10.62 2.72
C GLU A 79 -2.07 -11.56 3.60
N GLY A 80 -3.35 -11.73 3.25
CA GLY A 80 -4.31 -12.37 4.13
C GLY A 80 -4.48 -11.56 5.41
N ALA A 81 -4.21 -12.18 6.57
CA ALA A 81 -4.30 -11.53 7.88
C ALA A 81 -2.98 -10.89 8.36
N ASN A 82 -1.88 -11.05 7.62
CA ASN A 82 -0.55 -10.64 8.06
C ASN A 82 -0.19 -9.26 7.51
N ILE A 83 0.33 -8.39 8.37
CA ILE A 83 0.97 -7.13 7.96
C ILE A 83 2.36 -7.46 7.44
N VAL A 84 2.55 -7.25 6.14
CA VAL A 84 3.83 -7.53 5.45
C VAL A 84 4.68 -6.28 5.26
N GLY A 85 4.10 -5.10 5.43
CA GLY A 85 4.79 -3.84 5.33
C GLY A 85 3.85 -2.64 5.46
N HIS A 86 4.39 -1.47 5.18
CA HIS A 86 3.70 -0.20 5.27
C HIS A 86 4.01 0.68 4.06
N ALA A 87 3.03 1.47 3.64
CA ALA A 87 3.16 2.46 2.58
C ALA A 87 2.85 3.87 3.13
N LEU A 88 3.83 4.76 3.11
CA LEU A 88 3.66 6.17 3.45
C LEU A 88 3.25 6.95 2.20
N ILE A 89 2.11 7.64 2.24
CA ILE A 89 1.62 8.48 1.14
C ILE A 89 2.43 9.76 1.02
N GLU A 90 3.14 9.94 -0.09
CA GLU A 90 3.96 11.13 -0.36
C GLU A 90 3.20 12.21 -1.14
N SER A 91 2.46 11.79 -2.16
CA SER A 91 1.72 12.69 -3.05
C SER A 91 0.70 11.94 -3.91
N LEU A 92 -0.25 12.67 -4.47
CA LEU A 92 -1.12 12.19 -5.55
C LEU A 92 -0.35 12.18 -6.86
N CYS A 93 -0.59 11.16 -7.69
CA CYS A 93 -0.14 11.16 -9.09
C CYS A 93 -1.22 11.82 -9.96
N PHE A 94 -0.80 12.78 -10.80
CA PHE A 94 -1.61 13.37 -11.86
C PHE A 94 -1.33 12.67 -13.18
#